data_AF-A0A133YGS0-F1
#
_entry.id   AF-A0A133YGS0-F1
#
_cell.length_a   1.000
_cell.length_b   1.000
_cell.length_c   1.000
_cell.angle_alpha   90.00
_cell.angle_beta   90.00
_cell.angle_gamma   90.00
#
_symmetry.space_group_name_H-M   'P 1'
#
loop_
_entity.id
_entity.type
_entity.pdbx_description
1 polymer ?
#
loop_
_entity_poly.entity_id
_entity_poly.type
_entity_poly.pdbx_seq_one_letter_code
_entity_poly.pdbx_strand_id
1 'polypeptide(L)'
;MTLISSVDLSSKIILDLLYDYAIKNEVLSPEAKKIMDYVDISDVQVEDSNKVKLRLYTQEEINTLWQLEDDFNAKIALVLLYTGMRSGELYNLRLNDIHIDERYIDVKHAKTEAGIRQVPICEKIVSLLEDLMYASTSEKLFERNKNTVFYYQMLPFLKSHNTVHTTHDTRHTFITRMVELGIDSRVLNF
;
A
#
# COMPACT_ATOMS: atom_id res chain seq x y z
N MET A 1 29.78 14.99 -24.00
CA MET A 1 29.50 15.00 -22.54
C MET A 1 28.04 14.63 -22.42
N THR A 2 27.78 13.37 -22.10
CA THR A 2 26.45 12.75 -22.19
C THR A 2 25.57 13.34 -21.10
N LEU A 3 24.53 14.08 -21.49
CA LEU A 3 23.49 14.55 -20.59
C LEU A 3 22.91 13.35 -19.85
N ILE A 4 22.95 13.40 -18.52
CA ILE A 4 22.32 12.40 -17.67
C ILE A 4 20.82 12.45 -17.98
N SER A 5 20.29 11.37 -18.53
CA SER A 5 18.89 11.18 -18.85
C SER A 5 18.01 11.44 -17.62
N SER A 6 17.11 12.43 -17.76
CA SER A 6 15.93 12.73 -16.93
C SER A 6 15.99 12.27 -15.47
N VAL A 7 16.51 13.13 -14.59
CA VAL A 7 16.36 12.98 -13.14
C VAL A 7 14.93 13.39 -12.78
N ASP A 8 14.16 12.50 -12.13
CA ASP A 8 12.82 12.86 -11.67
C ASP A 8 12.87 13.91 -10.54
N LEU A 9 11.78 14.66 -10.34
CA LEU A 9 11.71 15.74 -9.36
C LEU A 9 12.09 15.30 -7.93
N SER A 10 11.71 14.07 -7.54
CA SER A 10 12.01 13.50 -6.22
C SER A 10 13.50 13.26 -6.07
N SER A 11 14.14 12.74 -7.12
CA SER A 11 15.59 12.50 -7.15
C SER A 11 16.40 13.80 -7.04
N LYS A 12 15.95 14.90 -7.68
CA LYS A 12 16.58 16.23 -7.50
C LYS A 12 16.44 16.76 -6.07
N ILE A 13 15.26 16.60 -5.45
CA ILE A 13 15.03 17.01 -4.06
C ILE A 13 15.93 16.24 -3.10
N ILE A 14 16.06 14.92 -3.28
CA ILE A 14 16.94 14.08 -2.44
C ILE A 14 18.40 14.52 -2.58
N LEU A 15 18.86 14.77 -3.81
CA LEU A 15 20.20 15.27 -4.05
C LEU A 15 20.42 16.63 -3.37
N ASP A 16 19.46 17.56 -3.47
CA ASP A 16 19.59 18.88 -2.84
C ASP A 16 19.74 18.78 -1.31
N LEU A 17 18.92 17.93 -0.68
CA LEU A 17 18.98 17.65 0.76
C LEU A 17 20.32 17.02 1.17
N LEU A 18 20.87 16.12 0.35
CA LEU A 18 22.17 15.51 0.60
C LEU A 18 23.30 16.55 0.53
N TYR A 19 23.25 17.45 -0.45
CA TYR A 19 24.23 18.54 -0.56
C TYR A 19 24.12 19.50 0.62
N ASP A 20 22.91 19.87 1.04
CA ASP A 20 22.70 20.71 2.22
C ASP A 20 23.24 20.05 3.50
N TYR A 21 22.99 18.75 3.66
CA TYR A 21 23.53 17.99 4.77
C TYR A 21 25.07 17.98 4.76
N ALA A 22 25.68 17.72 3.60
CA ALA A 22 27.13 17.65 3.46
C ALA A 22 27.81 19.01 3.69
N ILE A 23 27.20 20.10 3.23
CA ILE A 23 27.69 21.47 3.46
C ILE A 23 27.59 21.85 4.92
N LYS A 24 26.46 21.53 5.57
CA LYS A 24 26.27 21.80 7.00
C LYS A 24 27.28 21.08 7.90
N ASN A 25 27.77 19.92 7.46
CA ASN A 25 28.78 19.14 8.18
C ASN A 25 30.21 19.40 7.68
N GLU A 26 30.43 20.45 6.88
CA GLU A 26 31.74 20.85 6.36
C GLU A 26 32.45 19.76 5.51
N VAL A 27 31.69 18.76 5.02
CA VAL A 27 32.19 17.72 4.12
C VAL A 27 32.35 18.26 2.70
N LEU A 28 31.45 19.16 2.31
CA LEU A 28 31.48 19.86 1.03
C LEU A 28 31.49 21.37 1.26
N SER A 29 32.14 22.11 0.37
CA SER A 29 32.07 23.55 0.38
C SER A 29 30.73 24.03 -0.24
N PRO A 30 30.23 25.23 0.13
CA PRO A 30 29.01 25.78 -0.46
C PRO A 30 29.05 25.86 -1.99
N GLU A 31 30.23 26.02 -2.58
CA GLU A 31 30.44 26.09 -4.03
C GLU A 31 30.11 24.76 -4.73
N ALA A 32 30.25 23.63 -4.04
CA ALA A 32 29.90 22.32 -4.58
C ALA A 32 28.41 22.21 -4.94
N LYS A 33 27.53 22.98 -4.27
CA LYS A 33 26.09 22.99 -4.54
C LYS A 33 25.74 23.52 -5.94
N LYS A 34 26.63 24.29 -6.58
CA LYS A 34 26.44 24.81 -7.94
C LYS A 34 26.21 23.72 -8.98
N ILE A 35 26.61 22.47 -8.69
CA ILE A 35 26.33 21.35 -9.57
C ILE A 35 24.81 21.09 -9.73
N MET A 36 24.00 21.48 -8.73
CA MET A 36 22.54 21.34 -8.77
C MET A 36 21.87 22.25 -9.81
N ASP A 37 22.53 23.35 -10.20
CA ASP A 37 22.05 24.25 -11.25
C ASP A 37 22.11 23.58 -12.64
N TYR A 38 22.97 22.58 -12.81
CA TYR A 38 23.08 21.78 -14.03
C TYR A 38 22.13 20.58 -14.07
N VAL A 39 21.40 20.31 -12.98
CA VAL A 39 20.36 19.29 -12.95
C VAL A 39 19.10 19.87 -13.55
N ASP A 40 18.96 19.70 -14.86
CA ASP A 40 17.80 20.16 -15.59
C ASP A 40 16.57 19.28 -15.31
N ILE A 41 15.47 19.95 -14.98
CA ILE A 41 14.15 19.33 -14.74
C ILE A 41 13.06 20.03 -15.57
N SER A 42 13.40 20.92 -16.51
CA SER A 42 12.41 21.66 -17.30
C SER A 42 11.57 20.75 -18.19
N ASP A 43 12.13 19.62 -18.62
CA ASP A 43 11.43 18.60 -19.40
C ASP A 43 10.60 17.64 -18.53
N VAL A 44 10.70 17.76 -17.19
CA VAL A 44 9.81 17.07 -16.26
C VAL A 44 8.47 17.81 -16.33
N GLN A 45 7.60 17.36 -17.22
CA GLN A 45 6.19 17.69 -17.18
C GLN A 45 5.68 17.31 -15.78
N VAL A 46 5.48 18.31 -14.91
CA VAL A 46 4.58 18.18 -13.77
C VAL A 46 3.17 18.24 -14.33
N GLU A 47 2.86 17.21 -15.12
CA GLU A 47 1.52 16.96 -15.58
C GLU A 47 0.65 16.82 -14.31
N ASP A 48 -0.45 17.57 -14.20
CA ASP A 48 -1.46 17.34 -13.15
C ASP A 48 -1.99 15.88 -13.22
N SER A 49 -1.74 15.19 -14.35
CA SER A 49 -1.87 13.74 -14.57
C SER A 49 -0.94 12.85 -13.73
N ASN A 50 0.07 13.40 -13.04
CA ASN A 50 0.89 12.68 -12.06
C ASN A 50 0.24 12.58 -10.67
N LYS A 51 -0.99 13.08 -10.48
CA LYS A 51 -1.91 12.33 -9.63
C LYS A 51 -2.08 10.99 -10.31
N VAL A 52 -1.25 10.00 -9.95
CA VAL A 52 -1.43 8.59 -10.32
C VAL A 52 -2.93 8.34 -10.25
N LYS A 53 -3.59 8.21 -11.42
CA LYS A 53 -5.03 7.99 -11.45
C LYS A 53 -5.26 6.80 -10.54
N LEU A 54 -5.95 7.03 -9.43
CA LEU A 54 -6.23 5.98 -8.46
C LEU A 54 -6.89 4.85 -9.25
N ARG A 55 -6.21 3.72 -9.35
CA ARG A 55 -6.76 2.54 -10.00
C ARG A 55 -7.66 1.89 -8.98
N LEU A 56 -8.95 2.19 -9.08
CA LEU A 56 -9.96 1.59 -8.22
C LEU A 56 -10.39 0.26 -8.82
N TYR A 57 -10.61 -0.73 -7.98
CA TYR A 57 -11.22 -1.98 -8.40
C TYR A 57 -12.66 -1.71 -8.83
N THR A 58 -12.98 -2.16 -10.04
CA THR A 58 -14.34 -2.22 -10.57
C THR A 58 -15.13 -3.34 -9.89
N GLN A 59 -16.46 -3.29 -9.99
CA GLN A 59 -17.29 -4.36 -9.43
C GLN A 59 -17.03 -5.71 -10.13
N GLU A 60 -16.72 -5.70 -11.44
CA GLU A 60 -16.39 -6.89 -12.21
C GLU A 60 -15.09 -7.57 -11.73
N GLU A 61 -14.07 -6.77 -11.42
CA GLU A 61 -12.81 -7.28 -10.84
C GLU A 61 -13.04 -7.87 -9.45
N ILE A 62 -13.84 -7.21 -8.61
CA ILE A 62 -14.21 -7.73 -7.28
C ILE A 62 -14.99 -9.04 -7.41
N ASN A 63 -15.92 -9.13 -8.37
CA ASN A 63 -16.68 -10.36 -8.61
C ASN A 63 -15.77 -11.50 -9.09
N THR A 64 -14.78 -11.21 -9.94
CA THR A 64 -13.76 -12.18 -10.35
C THR A 64 -12.98 -12.71 -9.15
N LEU A 65 -12.62 -11.85 -8.19
CA LEU A 65 -11.96 -12.29 -6.95
C LEU A 65 -12.86 -13.19 -6.10
N TRP A 66 -14.16 -12.90 -5.99
CA TRP A 66 -15.12 -13.76 -5.29
C TRP A 66 -15.32 -15.12 -5.97
N GLN A 67 -15.22 -15.20 -7.30
CA GLN A 67 -15.24 -16.49 -8.00
C GLN A 67 -14.02 -17.36 -7.69
N LEU A 68 -12.95 -16.75 -7.17
CA LEU A 68 -11.70 -17.39 -6.81
C LEU A 68 -11.52 -17.40 -5.28
N GLU A 69 -12.61 -17.37 -4.50
CA GLU A 69 -12.52 -17.21 -3.05
C GLU A 69 -11.69 -18.29 -2.35
N ASP A 70 -11.51 -19.47 -2.95
CA ASP A 70 -10.62 -20.53 -2.45
C ASP A 70 -9.12 -20.22 -2.65
N ASP A 71 -8.75 -19.38 -3.62
CA ASP A 71 -7.35 -19.01 -3.88
C ASP A 71 -6.80 -18.09 -2.80
N PHE A 72 -5.60 -18.43 -2.31
CA PHE A 72 -4.94 -17.70 -1.24
C PHE A 72 -4.74 -16.20 -1.54
N ASN A 73 -4.38 -15.83 -2.77
CA ASN A 73 -4.17 -14.43 -3.16
C ASN A 73 -5.49 -13.69 -3.28
N ALA A 74 -6.55 -14.36 -3.77
CA ALA A 74 -7.89 -13.79 -3.82
C ALA A 74 -8.43 -13.50 -2.42
N LYS A 75 -8.28 -14.44 -1.46
CA LYS A 75 -8.64 -14.23 -0.04
C LYS A 75 -7.96 -12.98 0.52
N ILE A 76 -6.65 -12.84 0.33
CA ILE A 76 -5.88 -11.67 0.78
C ILE A 76 -6.40 -10.38 0.15
N ALA A 77 -6.64 -10.39 -1.18
CA ALA A 77 -7.13 -9.20 -1.88
C ALA A 77 -8.52 -8.78 -1.39
N LEU A 78 -9.44 -9.73 -1.19
CA LEU A 78 -10.77 -9.50 -0.65
C LEU A 78 -10.72 -8.97 0.78
N VAL A 79 -9.92 -9.56 1.66
CA VAL A 79 -9.75 -9.06 3.04
C VAL A 79 -9.25 -7.61 3.02
N LEU A 80 -8.27 -7.27 2.17
CA LEU A 80 -7.79 -5.88 2.06
C LEU A 80 -8.86 -4.92 1.51
N LEU A 81 -9.66 -5.36 0.52
CA LEU A 81 -10.74 -4.57 -0.08
C LEU A 81 -11.86 -4.25 0.91
N TYR A 82 -12.16 -5.16 1.83
CA TYR A 82 -13.27 -5.02 2.78
C TYR A 82 -12.88 -4.44 4.14
N THR A 83 -11.59 -4.50 4.52
CA THR A 83 -11.07 -3.90 5.77
C THR A 83 -10.41 -2.55 5.54
N GLY A 84 -9.98 -2.27 4.31
CA GLY A 84 -9.17 -1.10 3.97
C GLY A 84 -7.79 -1.10 4.62
N MET A 85 -7.34 -2.18 5.26
CA MET A 85 -6.04 -2.24 5.93
C MET A 85 -4.90 -2.02 4.95
N ARG A 86 -3.77 -1.47 5.43
CA ARG A 86 -2.55 -1.49 4.62
C ARG A 86 -2.05 -2.92 4.54
N SER A 87 -1.52 -3.33 3.40
CA SER A 87 -0.92 -4.67 3.28
C SER A 87 0.11 -4.97 4.35
N GLY A 88 0.95 -3.99 4.71
CA GLY A 88 1.92 -4.14 5.81
C GLY A 88 1.29 -4.41 7.19
N GLU A 89 0.09 -3.88 7.45
CA GLU A 89 -0.64 -4.16 8.70
C GLU A 89 -1.15 -5.60 8.69
N LEU A 90 -1.74 -6.04 7.57
CA LEU A 90 -2.26 -7.40 7.41
C LEU A 90 -1.17 -8.48 7.54
N TYR A 91 0.00 -8.29 6.89
CA TYR A 91 1.11 -9.26 6.98
C TYR A 91 1.81 -9.29 8.35
N ASN A 92 1.62 -8.28 9.19
CA ASN A 92 2.17 -8.26 10.55
C ASN A 92 1.13 -8.68 11.61
N LEU A 93 -0.08 -9.04 11.18
CA LEU A 93 -1.18 -9.38 12.06
C LEU A 93 -0.93 -10.70 12.79
N ARG A 94 -1.22 -10.74 14.09
CA ARG A 94 -1.19 -11.95 14.91
C ARG A 94 -2.58 -12.54 15.05
N LEU A 95 -2.66 -13.85 15.27
CA LEU A 95 -3.95 -14.53 15.46
C LEU A 95 -4.72 -13.95 16.67
N ASN A 96 -4.01 -13.62 17.76
CA ASN A 96 -4.61 -13.00 18.96
C ASN A 96 -5.08 -11.55 18.77
N ASP A 97 -4.78 -10.93 17.62
CA ASP A 97 -5.28 -9.60 17.27
C ASP A 97 -6.58 -9.67 16.45
N ILE A 98 -7.07 -10.87 16.11
CA ILE A 98 -8.28 -11.09 15.32
C ILE A 98 -9.38 -11.63 16.23
N HIS A 99 -10.40 -10.81 16.46
CA HIS A 99 -11.55 -11.14 17.30
C HIS A 99 -12.73 -11.42 16.38
N ILE A 100 -12.79 -12.66 15.88
CA ILE A 100 -13.79 -13.08 14.88
C ILE A 100 -15.22 -12.97 15.43
N ASP A 101 -15.44 -13.41 16.68
CA ASP A 101 -16.77 -13.43 17.31
C ASP A 101 -17.28 -11.99 17.54
N GLU A 102 -16.41 -11.10 18.00
CA GLU A 102 -16.70 -9.68 18.22
C GLU A 102 -16.58 -8.83 16.94
N ARG A 103 -16.18 -9.43 15.82
CA ARG A 103 -16.06 -8.82 14.49
C ARG A 103 -15.12 -7.61 14.43
N TYR A 104 -13.93 -7.70 15.01
CA TYR A 104 -12.90 -6.65 14.85
C TYR A 104 -11.46 -7.18 14.84
N ILE A 105 -10.55 -6.37 14.30
CA ILE A 105 -9.11 -6.62 14.24
C ILE A 105 -8.38 -5.48 14.96
N ASP A 106 -7.49 -5.82 15.89
CA ASP A 106 -6.61 -4.86 16.54
C ASP A 106 -5.35 -4.59 15.68
N VAL A 107 -5.28 -3.42 15.06
CA VAL A 107 -4.06 -2.99 14.36
C VAL A 107 -3.15 -2.28 15.38
N LYS A 108 -2.25 -3.03 16.02
CA LYS A 108 -1.34 -2.50 17.06
C LYS A 108 0.00 -1.97 16.53
N HIS A 109 0.44 -2.48 15.39
CA HIS A 109 1.74 -2.16 14.80
C HIS A 109 1.58 -1.27 13.56
N ALA A 110 1.41 0.03 13.80
CA ALA A 110 1.32 1.04 12.75
C ALA A 110 2.53 1.98 12.75
N LYS A 111 2.76 2.66 11.62
CA LYS A 111 3.85 3.63 11.45
C LYS A 111 3.66 4.89 12.32
N THR A 112 2.41 5.20 12.67
CA THR A 112 1.99 6.38 13.43
C THR A 112 1.00 5.97 14.51
N GLU A 113 0.89 6.75 15.59
CA GLU A 113 -0.10 6.51 16.65
C GLU A 113 -1.54 6.48 16.10
N ALA A 114 -1.86 7.36 15.15
CA ALA A 114 -3.16 7.40 14.48
C ALA A 114 -3.48 6.12 13.67
N GLY A 115 -2.46 5.33 13.30
CA GLY A 115 -2.67 4.07 12.61
C GLY A 115 -3.06 2.92 13.57
N ILE A 116 -2.88 3.10 14.89
CA ILE A 116 -3.30 2.13 15.90
C ILE A 116 -4.81 2.26 16.08
N ARG A 117 -5.55 1.20 15.76
CA ARG A 117 -7.02 1.24 15.73
C ARG A 117 -7.63 -0.15 15.75
N GLN A 118 -8.93 -0.19 15.98
CA GLN A 118 -9.76 -1.37 15.71
C GLN A 118 -10.39 -1.25 14.33
N VAL A 119 -10.23 -2.29 13.52
CA VAL A 119 -10.82 -2.38 12.18
C VAL A 119 -11.99 -3.36 12.24
N PRO A 120 -13.23 -2.94 11.91
CA PRO A 120 -14.37 -3.85 11.93
C PRO A 120 -14.25 -4.91 10.83
N ILE A 121 -14.73 -6.11 11.12
CA ILE A 121 -14.81 -7.23 10.18
C ILE A 121 -16.22 -7.27 9.59
N CYS A 122 -16.32 -7.11 8.27
CA CYS A 122 -17.59 -7.29 7.57
C CYS A 122 -17.96 -8.78 7.50
N GLU A 123 -19.24 -9.10 7.71
CA GLU A 123 -19.76 -10.47 7.66
C GLU A 123 -19.32 -11.24 6.40
N LYS A 124 -19.24 -10.55 5.26
CA LYS A 124 -18.85 -11.16 3.98
C LYS A 124 -17.47 -11.82 4.00
N ILE A 125 -16.51 -11.30 4.78
CA ILE A 125 -15.13 -11.78 4.77
C ILE A 125 -14.79 -12.68 5.97
N VAL A 126 -15.77 -13.01 6.81
CA VAL A 126 -15.55 -13.81 8.02
C VAL A 126 -14.99 -15.17 7.67
N SER A 127 -15.65 -15.90 6.78
CA SER A 127 -15.20 -17.23 6.34
C SER A 127 -13.80 -17.19 5.74
N LEU A 128 -13.49 -16.13 4.96
CA LEU A 128 -12.16 -15.95 4.37
C LEU A 128 -11.09 -15.76 5.45
N LEU A 129 -11.39 -14.98 6.51
CA LEU A 129 -10.46 -14.80 7.63
C LEU A 129 -10.31 -16.07 8.46
N GLU A 130 -11.40 -16.78 8.75
CA GLU A 130 -11.36 -18.07 9.46
C GLU A 130 -10.50 -19.09 8.71
N ASP A 131 -10.66 -19.20 7.39
CA ASP A 131 -9.84 -20.06 6.55
C ASP A 131 -8.34 -19.70 6.62
N LEU A 132 -8.03 -18.40 6.56
CA LEU A 132 -6.65 -17.92 6.67
C LEU A 132 -6.07 -18.18 8.07
N MET A 133 -6.87 -18.03 9.12
CA MET A 133 -6.48 -18.33 10.49
C MET A 133 -6.23 -19.83 10.67
N TYR A 134 -7.11 -20.68 10.14
CA TYR A 134 -6.98 -22.14 10.20
C TYR A 134 -5.76 -22.64 9.42
N ALA A 135 -5.44 -22.01 8.29
CA ALA A 135 -4.25 -22.33 7.51
C ALA A 135 -2.94 -21.86 8.15
N SER A 136 -2.99 -21.00 9.18
CA SER A 136 -1.78 -20.53 9.85
C SER A 136 -1.15 -21.60 10.73
N THR A 137 0.18 -21.67 10.69
CA THR A 137 1.02 -22.57 11.48
C THR A 137 1.79 -21.87 12.60
N SER A 138 1.56 -20.56 12.80
CA SER A 138 2.29 -19.75 13.79
C SER A 138 1.39 -18.76 14.52
N GLU A 139 1.96 -18.00 15.46
CA GLU A 139 1.27 -16.87 16.12
C GLU A 139 0.85 -15.76 15.13
N LYS A 140 1.48 -15.67 13.96
CA LYS A 140 1.15 -14.70 12.91
C LYS A 140 0.12 -15.28 11.95
N LEU A 141 -0.74 -14.44 11.39
CA LEU A 141 -1.66 -14.84 10.32
C LEU A 141 -0.89 -15.32 9.07
N PHE A 142 0.26 -14.69 8.79
CA PHE A 142 1.14 -15.06 7.69
C PHE A 142 2.58 -15.22 8.16
N GLU A 143 3.19 -16.37 7.90
CA GLU A 143 4.63 -16.58 8.13
C GLU A 143 5.49 -15.94 7.04
N ARG A 144 4.95 -15.88 5.82
CA ARG A 144 5.68 -15.42 4.63
C ARG A 144 5.86 -13.91 4.69
N ASN A 145 7.05 -13.44 4.28
CA ASN A 145 7.32 -12.01 4.20
C ASN A 145 6.39 -11.34 3.17
N LYS A 146 5.82 -10.18 3.52
CA LYS A 146 4.99 -9.34 2.64
C LYS A 146 5.58 -9.21 1.23
N ASN A 147 6.86 -8.87 1.10
CA ASN A 147 7.48 -8.63 -0.20
C ASN A 147 7.54 -9.92 -1.02
N THR A 148 7.77 -11.06 -0.36
CA THR A 148 7.78 -12.36 -1.03
C THR A 148 6.39 -12.70 -1.59
N VAL A 149 5.33 -12.54 -0.79
CA VAL A 149 3.97 -12.83 -1.27
C VAL A 149 3.53 -11.81 -2.32
N PHE A 150 3.81 -10.52 -2.09
CA PHE A 150 3.39 -9.47 -3.00
C PHE A 150 4.05 -9.58 -4.38
N TYR A 151 5.40 -9.59 -4.44
CA TYR A 151 6.11 -9.54 -5.73
C TYR A 151 6.07 -10.86 -6.49
N TYR A 152 6.07 -12.00 -5.81
CA TYR A 152 6.16 -13.31 -6.46
C TYR A 152 4.82 -14.05 -6.59
N GLN A 153 3.76 -13.64 -5.88
CA GLN A 153 2.45 -14.29 -5.99
C GLN A 153 1.36 -13.30 -6.37
N MET A 154 1.14 -12.23 -5.60
CA MET A 154 0.04 -11.31 -5.88
C MET A 154 0.20 -10.58 -7.21
N LEU A 155 1.37 -10.03 -7.55
CA LEU A 155 1.57 -9.34 -8.82
C LEU A 155 1.36 -10.25 -10.05
N PRO A 156 1.94 -11.47 -10.10
CA PRO A 156 1.61 -12.43 -11.15
C PRO A 156 0.14 -12.83 -11.20
N PHE A 157 -0.48 -13.09 -10.04
CA PHE A 157 -1.90 -13.45 -9.93
C PHE A 157 -2.81 -12.36 -10.48
N LEU A 158 -2.57 -11.10 -10.10
CA LEU A 158 -3.37 -9.98 -10.59
C LEU A 158 -3.21 -9.84 -12.12
N LYS A 159 -1.97 -9.92 -12.62
CA LYS A 159 -1.68 -9.90 -14.06
C LYS A 159 -2.37 -11.03 -14.82
N SER A 160 -2.40 -12.25 -14.29
CA SER A 160 -3.02 -13.40 -14.97
C SER A 160 -4.54 -13.27 -15.08
N HIS A 161 -5.15 -12.45 -14.22
CA HIS A 161 -6.58 -12.15 -14.25
C HIS A 161 -6.89 -10.79 -14.90
N ASN A 162 -5.96 -10.27 -15.73
CA ASN A 162 -6.07 -8.99 -16.42
C ASN A 162 -6.29 -7.77 -15.50
N THR A 163 -5.94 -7.90 -14.22
CA THR A 163 -6.00 -6.80 -13.26
C THR A 163 -4.61 -6.21 -13.08
N VAL A 164 -4.47 -4.89 -13.19
CA VAL A 164 -3.17 -4.21 -13.01
C VAL A 164 -3.24 -3.32 -11.79
N HIS A 165 -3.29 -3.97 -10.64
CA HIS A 165 -3.40 -3.32 -9.33
C HIS A 165 -2.19 -3.52 -8.43
N THR A 166 -2.02 -2.57 -7.51
CA THR A 166 -1.10 -2.68 -6.38
C THR A 166 -1.84 -3.05 -5.10
N THR A 167 -1.12 -3.43 -4.04
CA THR A 167 -1.76 -3.59 -2.70
C THR A 167 -2.28 -2.29 -2.10
N HIS A 168 -1.91 -1.13 -2.64
CA HIS A 168 -2.45 0.15 -2.18
C HIS A 168 -3.79 0.47 -2.85
N ASP A 169 -4.04 -0.08 -4.04
CA ASP A 169 -5.27 0.12 -4.80
C ASP A 169 -6.49 -0.45 -4.10
N THR A 170 -6.33 -1.53 -3.32
CA THR A 170 -7.41 -2.10 -2.49
C THR A 170 -7.88 -1.10 -1.42
N ARG A 171 -6.94 -0.47 -0.69
CA ARG A 171 -7.25 0.58 0.29
C ARG A 171 -7.86 1.81 -0.38
N HIS A 172 -7.34 2.23 -1.52
CA HIS A 172 -7.92 3.36 -2.26
C HIS A 172 -9.36 3.06 -2.71
N THR A 173 -9.62 1.83 -3.15
CA THR A 173 -10.97 1.36 -3.48
C THR A 173 -11.86 1.41 -2.24
N PHE A 174 -11.43 0.83 -1.12
CA PHE A 174 -12.20 0.86 0.12
C PHE A 174 -12.58 2.29 0.53
N ILE A 175 -11.59 3.20 0.61
CA ILE A 175 -11.83 4.59 1.02
C ILE A 175 -12.81 5.26 0.05
N THR A 176 -12.59 5.11 -1.26
CA THR A 176 -13.46 5.74 -2.27
C THR A 176 -14.90 5.24 -2.15
N ARG A 177 -15.11 3.93 -2.04
CA ARG A 177 -16.43 3.32 -1.88
C ARG A 177 -17.14 3.77 -0.61
N MET A 178 -16.41 3.87 0.50
CA MET A 178 -16.99 4.33 1.77
C MET A 178 -17.41 5.81 1.70
N VAL A 179 -16.62 6.66 1.04
CA VAL A 179 -16.96 8.06 0.80
C VAL A 179 -18.17 8.18 -0.15
N GLU A 180 -18.25 7.36 -1.20
CA GLU A 180 -19.43 7.28 -2.09
C GLU A 180 -20.72 6.91 -1.33
N LEU A 181 -20.60 6.11 -0.27
CA LEU A 181 -21.70 5.76 0.64
C LEU A 181 -22.01 6.84 1.70
N GLY A 182 -21.33 7.99 1.64
CA GLY A 182 -21.56 9.13 2.54
C GLY A 182 -20.81 9.07 3.86
N ILE A 183 -19.83 8.16 4.01
CA ILE A 183 -19.01 8.09 5.22
C ILE A 183 -17.95 9.19 5.19
N ASP A 184 -17.81 9.90 6.30
CA ASP A 184 -16.85 10.99 6.44
C ASP A 184 -15.41 10.46 6.30
N SER A 185 -14.64 11.06 5.39
CA SER A 185 -13.26 10.65 5.10
C SER A 185 -12.32 10.79 6.30
N ARG A 186 -12.65 11.64 7.28
CA ARG A 186 -11.88 11.77 8.54
C ARG A 186 -11.90 10.50 9.37
N VAL A 187 -12.96 9.70 9.28
CA VAL A 187 -13.07 8.40 9.96
C VAL A 187 -12.25 7.33 9.24
N LEU A 188 -11.94 7.54 7.95
CA LEU A 188 -11.22 6.61 7.09
C LEU A 188 -9.71 6.88 7.01
N ASN A 189 -9.28 8.10 7.40
CA ASN A 189 -7.89 8.56 7.39
C ASN A 189 -7.12 8.07 8.62
N PHE A 190 -6.77 6.80 8.59
CA PHE A 190 -5.83 6.12 9.50
C PHE A 190 -4.63 5.57 8.75
#